data_AF-E5L9W9-F1
#
_entry.id   AF-E5L9W9-F1
#
_cell.length_a   1.000
_cell.length_b   1.000
_cell.length_c   1.000
_cell.angle_alpha   90.00
_cell.angle_beta   90.00
_cell.angle_gamma   90.00
#
_symmetry.space_group_name_H-M   'P 1'
#
loop_
_entity.id
_entity.type
_entity.pdbx_description
1 polymer ?
#
loop_
_entity_poly.entity_id
_entity_poly.type
_entity_poly.pdbx_seq_one_letter_code
_entity_poly.pdbx_strand_id
1 'polypeptide(L)'
;MTQMTQDEIISNTKTVLQGLEALRVEHVSLMTGMGEAHRENEKSDIVRKNIEHIELGLSEAQVMMALASHLQNIEAEKQKLKTQVRRLHQENAWLRDELANTQQKFQASEQLVAQLEEEKKHLEFMASVKKYDDNQEQEDSCEKSRTDPVVELFPDEENEERNNMSPTPPSQFANSTAGYEIPARL
;
A
#
# COMPACT_ATOMS: atom_id res chain seq x y z
N MET A 1 37.83 15.11 30.06
CA MET A 1 37.21 13.97 30.73
C MET A 1 36.43 13.19 29.69
N THR A 2 36.86 11.97 29.38
CA THR A 2 36.13 11.07 28.48
C THR A 2 34.79 10.71 29.13
N GLN A 3 33.71 10.91 28.38
CA GLN A 3 32.36 10.63 28.84
C GLN A 3 32.15 9.11 28.88
N MET A 4 31.78 8.56 30.04
CA MET A 4 31.48 7.13 30.16
C MET A 4 30.28 6.74 29.29
N THR A 5 30.38 5.58 28.66
CA THR A 5 29.29 4.99 27.89
C THR A 5 28.23 4.36 28.81
N GLN A 6 27.01 4.17 28.29
CA GLN A 6 25.92 3.54 29.05
C GLN A 6 26.28 2.13 29.54
N ASP A 7 26.96 1.33 28.70
CA ASP A 7 27.37 -0.02 29.06
C ASP A 7 28.43 -0.02 30.17
N GLU A 8 29.37 0.93 30.14
CA GLU A 8 30.35 1.13 31.21
C GLU A 8 29.68 1.57 32.51
N ILE A 9 28.66 2.44 32.45
CA ILE A 9 27.88 2.86 33.63
C ILE A 9 27.15 1.66 34.23
N ILE A 10 26.50 0.84 33.42
CA ILE A 10 25.77 -0.36 33.88
C ILE A 10 26.75 -1.38 34.47
N SER A 11 27.88 -1.62 33.81
CA SER A 11 28.93 -2.53 34.30
C SER A 11 29.48 -2.07 35.65
N ASN A 12 29.79 -0.79 35.78
CA ASN A 12 30.28 -0.22 37.04
C ASN A 12 29.21 -0.27 38.13
N THR A 13 27.93 -0.01 37.80
CA THR A 13 26.82 -0.10 38.76
C THR A 13 26.66 -1.53 39.29
N LYS A 14 26.81 -2.55 38.43
CA LYS A 14 26.81 -3.96 38.87
C LYS A 14 27.96 -4.28 39.83
N THR A 15 29.16 -3.79 39.53
CA THR A 15 30.34 -3.96 40.38
C THR A 15 30.13 -3.29 41.75
N VAL A 16 29.59 -2.06 41.76
CA VAL A 16 29.26 -1.34 42.99
C VAL A 16 28.21 -2.10 43.80
N LEU A 17 27.17 -2.64 43.17
CA LEU A 17 26.13 -3.42 43.84
C LEU A 17 26.70 -4.67 44.52
N GLN A 18 27.59 -5.41 43.84
CA GLN A 18 28.29 -6.56 44.44
C GLN A 18 29.18 -6.15 45.62
N GLY A 19 29.93 -5.05 45.47
CA GLY A 19 30.80 -4.53 46.53
C GLY A 19 30.02 -4.04 47.75
N LEU A 20 28.89 -3.36 47.55
CA LEU A 20 28.03 -2.90 48.64
C LEU A 20 27.35 -4.07 49.36
N GLU A 21 26.94 -5.12 48.65
CA GLU A 21 26.35 -6.30 49.29
C GLU A 21 27.39 -7.03 50.17
N ALA A 22 28.62 -7.19 49.67
CA ALA A 22 29.71 -7.75 50.46
C ALA A 22 29.97 -6.91 51.72
N LEU A 23 30.06 -5.58 51.57
CA LEU A 23 30.28 -4.66 52.68
C LEU A 23 29.13 -4.69 53.70
N ARG A 24 27.88 -4.81 53.22
CA ARG A 24 26.69 -4.96 54.09
C ARG A 24 26.82 -6.21 54.96
N VAL A 25 27.16 -7.35 54.36
CA VAL A 25 27.33 -8.63 55.08
C VAL A 25 28.41 -8.52 56.14
N GLU A 26 29.55 -7.91 55.82
CA GLU A 26 30.64 -7.66 56.77
C GLU A 26 30.19 -6.77 57.94
N HIS A 27 29.49 -5.67 57.65
CA HIS A 27 28.98 -4.75 58.69
C HIS A 27 27.92 -5.39 59.59
N VAL A 28 27.03 -6.22 59.04
CA VAL A 28 26.04 -6.99 59.82
C VAL A 28 26.72 -8.02 60.71
N SER A 29 27.76 -8.71 60.20
CA SER A 29 28.58 -9.63 60.99
C SER A 29 29.30 -8.93 62.14
N LEU A 30 29.90 -7.76 61.87
CA LEU A 30 30.52 -6.90 62.89
C LEU A 30 29.51 -6.48 63.96
N MET A 31 28.30 -6.05 63.58
CA MET A 31 27.25 -5.69 64.52
C MET A 31 26.84 -6.85 65.43
N THR A 32 26.75 -8.06 64.85
CA THR A 32 26.38 -9.26 65.60
C THR A 32 27.44 -9.60 66.64
N GLY A 33 28.72 -9.59 66.25
CA GLY A 33 29.84 -9.83 67.18
C GLY A 33 29.99 -8.75 68.26
N MET A 34 29.58 -7.52 67.99
CA MET A 34 29.56 -6.45 68.99
C MET A 34 28.40 -6.59 69.98
N GLY A 35 27.24 -7.09 69.54
CA GLY A 35 26.08 -7.36 70.40
C GLY A 35 26.34 -8.45 71.44
N GLU A 36 27.12 -9.47 71.08
CA GLU A 36 27.56 -10.53 72.00
C GLU A 36 28.50 -10.01 73.11
N ALA A 37 29.19 -8.89 72.88
CA ALA A 37 30.16 -8.31 73.82
C ALA A 37 29.55 -7.34 74.86
N HIS A 38 28.22 -7.19 74.91
CA HIS A 38 27.47 -6.36 75.87
C HIS A 38 28.10 -4.98 76.16
N ARG A 39 28.44 -4.25 75.10
CA ARG A 39 28.86 -2.84 75.17
C ARG A 39 28.06 -2.03 74.16
N GLU A 40 26.98 -1.41 74.61
CA GLU A 40 26.45 -0.22 73.93
C GLU A 40 27.56 0.83 73.92
N ASN A 41 28.08 1.11 72.74
CA ASN A 41 29.24 1.97 72.53
C ASN A 41 28.99 2.77 71.25
N GLU A 42 29.49 4.00 71.16
CA GLU A 42 29.37 4.90 70.00
C GLU A 42 29.76 4.23 68.67
N LYS A 43 30.64 3.22 68.73
CA LYS A 43 31.04 2.38 67.60
C LYS A 43 29.87 1.57 67.01
N SER A 44 28.97 1.05 67.84
CA SER A 44 27.78 0.30 67.38
C SER A 44 26.82 1.22 66.63
N ASP A 45 26.66 2.47 67.09
CA ASP A 45 25.83 3.46 66.41
C ASP A 45 26.41 3.87 65.06
N ILE A 46 27.73 4.01 64.96
CA ILE A 46 28.41 4.27 63.68
C ILE A 46 28.19 3.12 62.70
N VAL A 47 28.37 1.86 63.14
CA VAL A 47 28.19 0.70 62.25
C VAL A 47 26.73 0.56 61.82
N ARG A 48 25.75 0.83 62.70
CA ARG A 48 24.33 0.86 62.32
C ARG A 48 24.03 1.90 61.24
N LYS A 49 24.52 3.13 61.40
CA LYS A 49 24.37 4.18 60.37
C LYS A 49 25.06 3.81 59.06
N ASN A 50 26.21 3.14 59.11
CA ASN A 50 26.88 2.67 57.90
C ASN A 50 26.04 1.60 57.17
N ILE A 51 25.39 0.69 57.90
CA ILE A 51 24.46 -0.29 57.30
C ILE A 51 23.31 0.43 56.60
N GLU A 52 22.69 1.43 57.23
CA GLU A 52 21.61 2.22 56.63
C GLU A 52 22.06 2.92 55.33
N HIS A 53 23.26 3.51 55.32
CA HIS A 53 23.82 4.12 54.10
C HIS A 53 24.11 3.10 52.99
N ILE A 54 24.63 1.92 53.35
CA ILE A 54 24.89 0.84 52.38
C ILE A 54 23.57 0.33 51.79
N GLU A 55 22.54 0.13 52.62
CA GLU A 55 21.22 -0.30 52.17
C GLU A 55 20.55 0.74 51.25
N LEU A 56 20.68 2.03 51.57
CA LEU A 56 20.25 3.10 50.69
C LEU A 56 20.97 3.02 49.34
N GLY A 57 22.31 2.94 49.34
CA GLY A 57 23.11 2.84 48.11
C GLY A 57 22.79 1.61 47.27
N LEU A 58 22.50 0.46 47.90
CA LEU A 58 22.03 -0.75 47.21
C LEU A 58 20.67 -0.51 46.54
N SER A 59 19.73 0.12 47.24
CA SER A 59 18.40 0.44 46.70
C SER A 59 18.48 1.39 45.50
N GLU A 60 19.34 2.41 45.58
CA GLU A 60 19.57 3.38 44.50
C GLU A 60 20.21 2.71 43.28
N ALA A 61 21.24 1.87 43.49
CA ALA A 61 21.89 1.11 42.41
C ALA A 61 20.89 0.15 41.73
N GLN A 62 20.00 -0.49 42.50
CA GLN A 62 18.96 -1.35 41.96
C GLN A 62 17.95 -0.57 41.10
N VAL A 63 17.56 0.65 41.53
CA VAL A 63 16.72 1.54 40.73
C VAL A 63 17.42 1.96 39.43
N MET A 64 18.70 2.30 39.49
CA MET A 64 19.48 2.63 38.28
C MET A 64 19.51 1.46 37.28
N MET A 65 19.70 0.23 37.78
CA MET A 65 19.68 -0.98 36.95
C MET A 65 18.31 -1.23 36.30
N ALA A 66 17.23 -1.08 37.07
CA ALA A 66 15.87 -1.21 36.56
C ALA A 66 15.56 -0.15 35.49
N LEU A 67 15.96 1.10 35.72
CA LEU A 67 15.79 2.20 34.78
C LEU A 67 16.55 1.94 33.47
N ALA A 68 17.80 1.47 33.54
CA ALA A 68 18.59 1.14 32.37
C ALA A 68 17.92 0.05 31.51
N SER A 69 17.37 -0.99 32.15
CA SER A 69 16.61 -2.04 31.46
C SER A 69 15.34 -1.49 30.81
N HIS A 70 14.59 -0.64 31.52
CA HIS A 70 13.37 -0.04 30.98
C HIS A 70 13.65 0.86 29.76
N LEU A 71 14.70 1.67 29.81
CA LEU A 71 15.14 2.50 28.67
C LEU A 71 15.54 1.65 27.47
N GLN A 72 16.25 0.54 27.68
CA GLN A 72 16.60 -0.40 26.60
C GLN A 72 15.35 -0.99 25.94
N ASN A 73 14.34 -1.36 26.75
CA ASN A 73 13.08 -1.88 26.23
C ASN A 73 12.32 -0.83 25.40
N ILE A 74 12.23 0.41 25.90
CA ILE A 74 11.59 1.52 25.17
C ILE A 74 12.31 1.79 23.84
N GLU A 75 13.64 1.81 23.83
CA GLU A 75 14.37 2.05 22.58
C GLU A 75 14.16 0.89 21.59
N ALA A 76 14.12 -0.36 22.06
CA ALA A 76 13.79 -1.51 21.21
C ALA A 76 12.37 -1.42 20.63
N GLU A 77 11.37 -1.04 21.43
CA GLU A 77 10.00 -0.82 20.97
C GLU A 77 9.90 0.30 19.95
N LYS A 78 10.61 1.41 20.17
CA LYS A 78 10.71 2.52 19.23
C LYS A 78 11.28 2.09 17.89
N GLN A 79 12.35 1.27 17.87
CA GLN A 79 12.92 0.75 16.61
C GLN A 79 11.96 -0.22 15.90
N LYS A 80 11.22 -1.03 16.66
CA LYS A 80 10.17 -1.92 16.13
C LYS A 80 9.06 -1.12 15.47
N LEU A 81 8.51 -0.11 16.15
CA LEU A 81 7.48 0.78 15.62
C LEU A 81 7.97 1.52 14.37
N LYS A 82 9.19 2.06 14.38
CA LYS A 82 9.79 2.73 13.21
C LYS A 82 9.86 1.81 12.00
N THR A 83 10.14 0.53 12.21
CA THR A 83 10.18 -0.48 11.12
C THR A 83 8.78 -0.82 10.64
N GLN A 84 7.81 -0.98 11.56
CA GLN A 84 6.41 -1.20 11.20
C GLN A 84 5.83 -0.04 10.38
N VAL A 85 6.11 1.20 10.77
CA VAL A 85 5.72 2.40 10.03
C VAL A 85 6.26 2.34 8.61
N ARG A 86 7.55 2.05 8.41
CA ARG A 86 8.14 1.92 7.07
C ARG A 86 7.45 0.83 6.24
N ARG A 87 7.18 -0.34 6.83
CA ARG A 87 6.46 -1.43 6.16
C ARG A 87 5.06 -1.01 5.74
N LEU A 88 4.30 -0.36 6.64
CA LEU A 88 2.93 0.10 6.34
C LEU A 88 2.92 1.13 5.21
N HIS A 89 3.90 2.04 5.15
CA HIS A 89 4.00 2.99 4.04
C HIS A 89 4.26 2.28 2.69
N GLN A 90 5.14 1.27 2.67
CA GLN A 90 5.40 0.48 1.47
C GLN A 90 4.16 -0.32 1.04
N GLU A 91 3.46 -0.93 1.98
CA GLU A 91 2.21 -1.66 1.74
C GLU A 91 1.12 -0.71 1.21
N ASN A 92 0.99 0.49 1.77
CA ASN A 92 0.05 1.49 1.28
C ASN A 92 0.35 1.94 -0.16
N ALA A 93 1.64 2.15 -0.48
CA ALA A 93 2.05 2.50 -1.84
C ALA A 93 1.72 1.35 -2.80
N TRP A 94 2.07 0.12 -2.42
CA TRP A 94 1.78 -1.07 -3.22
C TRP A 94 0.27 -1.26 -3.47
N LEU A 95 -0.57 -1.07 -2.44
CA LEU A 95 -2.03 -1.15 -2.60
C LEU A 95 -2.59 -0.06 -3.51
N ARG A 96 -2.04 1.17 -3.45
CA ARG A 96 -2.42 2.25 -4.37
C ARG A 96 -2.06 1.92 -5.83
N ASP A 97 -0.92 1.26 -6.05
CA ASP A 97 -0.49 0.84 -7.38
C ASP A 97 -1.35 -0.33 -7.89
N GLU A 98 -1.68 -1.31 -7.04
CA GLU A 98 -2.54 -2.43 -7.40
C GLU A 98 -3.97 -1.97 -7.73
N LEU A 99 -4.50 -1.01 -6.95
CA LEU A 99 -5.79 -0.38 -7.24
C LEU A 99 -5.76 0.35 -8.59
N ALA A 100 -4.70 1.10 -8.87
CA ALA A 100 -4.52 1.80 -10.14
C ALA A 100 -4.54 0.84 -11.33
N ASN A 101 -3.79 -0.26 -11.22
CA ASN A 101 -3.70 -1.30 -12.23
C ASN A 101 -5.07 -1.95 -12.50
N THR A 102 -5.80 -2.27 -11.42
CA THR A 102 -7.14 -2.84 -11.53
C THR A 102 -8.12 -1.87 -12.19
N GLN A 103 -8.08 -0.59 -11.82
CA GLN A 103 -8.91 0.45 -12.43
C GLN A 103 -8.61 0.62 -13.93
N GLN A 104 -7.34 0.60 -14.33
CA GLN A 104 -6.95 0.69 -15.73
C GLN A 104 -7.48 -0.50 -16.54
N LYS A 105 -7.35 -1.72 -16.01
CA LYS A 105 -7.90 -2.94 -16.66
C LYS A 105 -9.42 -2.89 -16.76
N PHE A 106 -10.08 -2.40 -15.72
CA PHE A 106 -11.53 -2.23 -15.72
C PHE A 106 -11.98 -1.25 -16.82
N GLN A 107 -11.35 -0.07 -16.91
CA GLN A 107 -11.66 0.93 -17.95
C GLN A 107 -11.41 0.38 -19.37
N ALA A 108 -10.32 -0.37 -19.57
CA ALA A 108 -10.06 -1.01 -20.86
C ALA A 108 -11.13 -2.05 -21.22
N SER A 109 -11.59 -2.84 -20.24
CA SER A 109 -12.68 -3.80 -20.45
C SER A 109 -14.00 -3.10 -20.75
N GLU A 110 -14.29 -1.97 -20.09
CA GLU A 110 -15.50 -1.18 -20.34
C GLU A 110 -15.52 -0.60 -21.76
N GLN A 111 -14.38 -0.06 -22.21
CA GLN A 111 -14.22 0.42 -23.59
C GLN A 111 -14.41 -0.71 -24.62
N LEU A 112 -13.86 -1.90 -24.35
CA LEU A 112 -14.02 -3.05 -25.22
C LEU A 112 -15.48 -3.51 -25.30
N VAL A 113 -16.21 -3.52 -24.17
CA VAL A 113 -17.63 -3.86 -24.15
C VAL A 113 -18.45 -2.87 -24.99
N ALA A 114 -18.19 -1.56 -24.86
CA ALA A 114 -18.88 -0.55 -25.65
C ALA A 114 -18.64 -0.74 -27.17
N GLN A 115 -17.40 -1.04 -27.57
CA GLN A 115 -17.07 -1.35 -28.98
C GLN A 115 -17.82 -2.59 -29.47
N LEU A 116 -17.82 -3.67 -28.69
CA LEU A 116 -18.53 -4.90 -29.05
C LEU A 116 -20.05 -4.70 -29.13
N GLU A 117 -20.63 -3.85 -28.28
CA GLU A 117 -22.05 -3.50 -28.34
C GLU A 117 -22.40 -2.72 -29.62
N GLU A 118 -21.50 -1.82 -30.08
CA GLU A 118 -21.67 -1.10 -31.34
C GLU A 118 -21.55 -2.04 -32.55
N GLU A 119 -20.51 -2.87 -32.58
CA GLU A 119 -20.31 -3.88 -33.63
C GLU A 119 -21.51 -4.84 -33.72
N LYS A 120 -22.01 -5.29 -32.56
CA LYS A 120 -23.21 -6.13 -32.49
C LYS A 120 -24.41 -5.43 -33.11
N LYS A 121 -24.68 -4.17 -32.74
CA LYS A 121 -25.79 -3.38 -33.32
C LYS A 121 -25.64 -3.21 -34.83
N HIS A 122 -24.41 -2.96 -35.31
CA HIS A 122 -24.12 -2.85 -36.74
C HIS A 122 -24.39 -4.16 -37.48
N LEU A 123 -23.93 -5.29 -36.93
CA LEU A 123 -24.19 -6.63 -37.51
C LEU A 123 -25.68 -6.97 -37.52
N GLU A 124 -26.41 -6.65 -36.45
CA GLU A 124 -27.87 -6.82 -36.37
C GLU A 124 -28.60 -5.99 -37.43
N PHE A 125 -28.15 -4.75 -37.67
CA PHE A 125 -28.67 -3.92 -38.74
C PHE A 125 -28.40 -4.53 -40.12
N MET A 126 -27.16 -4.94 -40.43
CA MET A 126 -26.83 -5.57 -41.71
C MET A 126 -27.64 -6.86 -41.95
N ALA A 127 -27.82 -7.68 -40.91
CA ALA A 127 -28.65 -8.88 -40.99
C ALA A 127 -30.13 -8.56 -41.27
N SER A 128 -30.63 -7.43 -40.76
CA SER A 128 -32.00 -6.97 -41.00
C SER A 128 -32.19 -6.44 -42.42
N VAL A 129 -31.23 -5.68 -42.94
CA VAL A 129 -31.23 -5.22 -44.34
C VAL A 129 -31.24 -6.41 -45.30
N LYS A 130 -30.34 -7.38 -45.08
CA LYS A 130 -30.27 -8.57 -45.92
C LYS A 130 -31.59 -9.36 -45.95
N LYS A 131 -32.26 -9.49 -44.80
CA LYS A 131 -33.60 -10.13 -44.73
C LYS A 131 -34.66 -9.36 -45.52
N TYR A 132 -34.56 -8.03 -45.58
CA TYR A 132 -35.50 -7.21 -46.35
C TYR A 132 -35.27 -7.38 -47.86
N ASP A 133 -34.01 -7.39 -48.29
CA ASP A 133 -33.63 -7.67 -49.69
C ASP A 133 -34.10 -9.07 -50.12
N ASP A 134 -33.85 -10.11 -49.30
CA ASP A 134 -34.29 -11.49 -49.56
C ASP A 134 -35.83 -11.61 -49.67
N ASN A 135 -36.58 -10.82 -48.89
CA ASN A 135 -38.04 -10.78 -48.95
C ASN A 135 -38.56 -10.02 -50.19
N GLN A 136 -37.90 -8.94 -50.61
CA GLN A 136 -38.24 -8.24 -51.85
C GLN A 136 -37.99 -9.11 -53.07
N GLU A 137 -36.88 -9.85 -53.13
CA GLU A 137 -36.62 -10.80 -54.22
C GLU A 137 -37.69 -11.90 -54.28
N GLN A 138 -38.21 -12.35 -53.13
CA GLN A 138 -39.34 -13.30 -53.08
C GLN A 138 -40.65 -12.66 -53.57
N GLU A 139 -40.98 -11.43 -53.19
CA GLU A 139 -42.18 -10.74 -53.70
C GLU A 139 -42.07 -10.46 -55.21
N ASP A 140 -40.94 -9.98 -55.70
CA ASP A 140 -40.68 -9.76 -57.14
C ASP A 140 -40.72 -11.06 -57.94
N SER A 141 -40.26 -12.18 -57.36
CA SER A 141 -40.38 -13.50 -58.01
C SER A 141 -41.84 -14.01 -58.05
N CYS A 142 -42.67 -13.60 -57.10
CA CYS A 142 -44.10 -13.91 -57.07
C CYS A 142 -44.88 -13.00 -58.05
N GLU A 143 -44.52 -11.72 -58.16
CA GLU A 143 -45.12 -10.79 -59.12
C GLU A 143 -44.68 -11.06 -60.57
N LYS A 144 -43.42 -11.45 -60.83
CA LYS A 144 -42.96 -11.87 -62.18
C LYS A 144 -43.65 -13.12 -62.72
N SER A 145 -44.38 -13.87 -61.90
CA SER A 145 -45.26 -14.96 -62.37
C SER A 145 -46.56 -14.46 -63.03
N ARG A 146 -46.86 -13.15 -62.90
CA ARG A 146 -47.91 -12.46 -63.64
C ARG A 146 -47.22 -11.58 -64.69
N THR A 147 -47.11 -12.09 -65.91
CA THR A 147 -46.66 -11.33 -67.07
C THR A 147 -47.43 -10.02 -67.18
N ASP A 148 -46.73 -8.89 -67.04
CA ASP A 148 -47.27 -7.55 -67.22
C ASP A 148 -47.62 -7.32 -68.71
N PRO A 149 -48.90 -7.12 -69.07
CA PRO A 149 -49.33 -6.94 -70.46
C PRO A 149 -48.85 -5.62 -71.09
N VAL A 150 -48.18 -4.73 -70.34
CA VAL A 150 -47.66 -3.45 -70.85
C VAL A 150 -46.29 -3.61 -71.55
N VAL A 151 -45.51 -4.65 -71.20
CA VAL A 151 -44.18 -4.90 -71.79
C VAL A 151 -44.26 -5.33 -73.27
N GLU A 152 -45.43 -5.74 -73.78
CA GLU A 152 -45.61 -6.23 -75.14
C GLU A 152 -45.84 -5.09 -76.19
N LEU A 153 -45.93 -3.83 -75.75
CA LEU A 153 -46.27 -2.67 -76.61
C LEU A 153 -45.08 -1.82 -77.07
N PHE A 154 -43.87 -2.04 -76.55
CA PHE A 154 -42.67 -1.29 -76.95
C PHE A 154 -41.48 -2.23 -77.06
N PRO A 155 -41.23 -2.83 -78.24
CA PRO A 155 -39.97 -3.50 -78.52
C PRO A 155 -38.86 -2.45 -78.53
N ASP A 156 -37.85 -2.63 -77.68
CA ASP A 156 -36.68 -1.75 -77.57
C ASP A 156 -36.01 -1.53 -78.93
N GLU A 157 -36.02 -0.29 -79.42
CA GLU A 157 -35.05 0.19 -80.41
C GLU A 157 -33.91 0.92 -79.66
N GLU A 158 -32.75 0.26 -79.67
CA GLU A 158 -31.39 0.83 -79.77
C GLU A 158 -30.98 2.08 -78.94
N ASN A 159 -30.11 1.80 -77.97
CA ASN A 159 -28.68 2.16 -78.02
C ASN A 159 -28.17 3.46 -77.33
N GLU A 160 -26.95 3.29 -76.81
CA GLU A 160 -25.91 4.27 -76.48
C GLU A 160 -25.85 4.94 -75.09
N GLU A 161 -25.00 4.32 -74.25
CA GLU A 161 -23.83 4.94 -73.62
C GLU A 161 -23.92 6.39 -73.12
N ARG A 162 -23.93 6.56 -71.79
CA ARG A 162 -23.33 7.74 -71.16
C ARG A 162 -22.48 7.34 -69.96
N ASN A 163 -21.21 7.18 -70.26
CA ASN A 163 -20.11 6.99 -69.31
C ASN A 163 -19.83 8.27 -68.49
N ASN A 164 -19.39 8.05 -67.25
CA ASN A 164 -18.43 8.83 -66.45
C ASN A 164 -18.75 10.19 -65.78
N MET A 165 -18.05 10.34 -64.63
CA MET A 165 -17.58 11.53 -63.86
C MET A 165 -18.26 11.65 -62.47
N SER A 166 -17.62 11.66 -61.29
CA SER A 166 -16.22 11.89 -60.84
C SER A 166 -16.09 11.60 -59.31
N PRO A 167 -14.92 11.25 -58.73
CA PRO A 167 -14.73 11.06 -57.28
C PRO A 167 -14.16 12.31 -56.58
N THR A 168 -14.73 12.68 -55.43
CA THR A 168 -14.28 13.81 -54.58
C THR A 168 -13.15 13.37 -53.62
N PRO A 169 -12.08 14.16 -53.40
CA PRO A 169 -10.90 13.76 -52.60
C PRO A 169 -11.03 14.04 -51.08
N PRO A 170 -10.17 13.42 -50.23
CA PRO A 170 -10.20 13.56 -48.78
C PRO A 170 -9.39 14.78 -48.29
N SER A 171 -9.99 15.62 -47.43
CA SER A 171 -9.29 16.72 -46.77
C SER A 171 -8.52 16.22 -45.55
N GLN A 172 -7.20 16.42 -45.59
CA GLN A 172 -6.32 16.36 -44.44
C GLN A 172 -6.69 17.48 -43.45
N PHE A 173 -6.89 17.13 -42.19
CA PHE A 173 -6.68 18.05 -41.08
C PHE A 173 -5.74 17.39 -40.08
N ALA A 174 -4.48 17.81 -40.15
CA ALA A 174 -3.56 17.75 -39.03
C ALA A 174 -3.76 19.05 -38.23
N ASN A 175 -4.15 18.94 -36.96
CA ASN A 175 -3.71 19.92 -35.98
C ASN A 175 -3.60 19.26 -34.59
N SER A 176 -2.35 18.99 -34.24
CA SER A 176 -1.85 18.72 -32.90
C SER A 176 -1.98 19.96 -32.02
N THR A 177 -2.72 19.90 -30.91
CA THR A 177 -2.36 20.46 -29.57
C THR A 177 -3.54 20.42 -28.58
N ALA A 178 -3.19 20.33 -27.29
CA ALA A 178 -4.03 20.27 -26.07
C ALA A 178 -4.51 18.85 -25.71
N GLY A 179 -3.88 18.11 -24.79
CA GLY A 179 -3.38 18.54 -23.49
C GLY A 179 -4.42 18.21 -22.42
N TYR A 180 -4.67 16.91 -22.19
CA TYR A 180 -5.45 16.46 -21.05
C TYR A 180 -4.48 16.06 -19.93
N GLU A 181 -4.31 16.97 -18.98
CA GLU A 181 -3.58 16.74 -17.73
C GLU A 181 -4.44 15.88 -16.78
N ILE A 182 -3.79 14.90 -16.16
CA ILE A 182 -4.35 13.98 -15.17
C ILE A 182 -4.25 14.64 -13.78
N PRO A 183 -5.34 14.82 -13.01
CA PRO A 183 -5.26 15.36 -11.66
C PRO A 183 -4.54 14.43 -10.67
N ALA A 184 -3.69 15.03 -9.84
CA ALA A 184 -2.89 14.36 -8.82
C ALA A 184 -3.75 13.77 -7.69
N ARG A 185 -3.30 12.60 -7.21
CA ARG A 185 -3.88 11.80 -6.12
C ARG A 185 -3.66 12.45 -4.74
N LEU A 186 -4.62 12.22 -3.84
CA LEU A 186 -4.47 12.21 -2.37
C LEU A 186 -4.71 10.77 -1.87
#